data_AF-A0A939LTD1-F1
#
_entry.id   AF-A0A939LTD1-F1
#
_cell.length_a   1.000
_cell.length_b   1.000
_cell.length_c   1.000
_cell.angle_alpha   90.00
_cell.angle_beta   90.00
_cell.angle_gamma   90.00
#
_symmetry.space_group_name_H-M   'P 1'
#
loop_
_entity.id
_entity.type
_entity.pdbx_description
1 polymer ?
#
loop_
_entity_poly.entity_id
_entity_poly.type
_entity_poly.pdbx_seq_one_letter_code
_entity_poly.pdbx_strand_id
1 'polypeptide(L)'
;MTNHDDTREPGPGDRNDTKGLDGQSSPDAAVTEALPVISPSGLPPTAVLPVIEDDGVEEDLDDDYDPEDVPDDFGYDADPDAEDPELDTPDPPTAIHWDLLTPEAAAVEWTALNIWVHWLRKTYAVQASIIPPYWHTHTEIVWELSALHLFFLHCYHPDKDGAGPITWCVAWAAARVRLRELVTIAGTRLDRDRPTRRTYWPGEEAGDEGEEVPITNREAHFKAYVKADIQARREARVRTQEVREHAARDLHKVRSGEGGSHSSDEL
;
A
#
# COMPACT_ATOMS: atom_id res chain seq x y z
N MET A 1 -30.76 -54.27 25.16
CA MET A 1 -31.78 -54.43 26.21
C MET A 1 -32.10 -53.04 26.73
N THR A 2 -33.23 -52.55 26.26
CA THR A 2 -33.79 -51.21 26.40
C THR A 2 -34.53 -51.12 27.73
N ASN A 3 -34.35 -50.04 28.49
CA ASN A 3 -35.35 -49.61 29.47
C ASN A 3 -35.95 -48.29 28.99
N HIS A 4 -37.27 -48.29 28.93
CA HIS A 4 -38.18 -47.21 28.61
C HIS A 4 -38.72 -46.58 29.90
N ASP A 5 -39.43 -45.45 29.74
CA ASP A 5 -40.34 -44.78 30.68
C ASP A 5 -39.73 -43.91 31.81
N ASP A 6 -40.26 -42.73 32.16
CA ASP A 6 -41.38 -41.94 31.61
C ASP A 6 -41.28 -40.49 32.15
N THR A 7 -41.99 -39.63 31.45
CA THR A 7 -42.21 -38.18 31.43
C THR A 7 -42.74 -37.55 32.74
N ARG A 8 -42.32 -36.31 33.07
CA ARG A 8 -43.25 -35.25 33.51
C ARG A 8 -42.67 -33.82 33.52
N GLU A 9 -43.47 -32.91 32.95
CA GLU A 9 -43.29 -31.48 32.69
C GLU A 9 -43.20 -30.55 33.92
N PRO A 10 -42.74 -29.28 33.73
CA PRO A 10 -42.61 -28.28 34.79
C PRO A 10 -43.88 -27.44 35.01
N GLY A 11 -44.14 -27.09 36.28
CA GLY A 11 -45.20 -26.17 36.70
C GLY A 11 -44.70 -24.74 37.00
N PRO A 12 -45.60 -23.74 37.05
CA PRO A 12 -45.27 -22.32 36.83
C PRO A 12 -45.38 -21.43 38.08
N GLY A 13 -44.79 -20.24 37.99
CA GLY A 13 -44.88 -19.13 38.96
C GLY A 13 -43.49 -18.50 39.14
N ASP A 14 -43.26 -17.20 39.03
CA ASP A 14 -44.13 -16.12 39.47
C ASP A 14 -43.82 -14.83 38.69
N ARG A 15 -44.87 -14.03 38.52
CA ARG A 15 -44.86 -12.71 37.88
C ARG A 15 -44.74 -11.65 38.97
N ASN A 16 -43.95 -10.61 38.72
CA ASN A 16 -44.27 -9.20 39.01
C ASN A 16 -43.09 -8.33 38.56
N ASP A 17 -43.25 -7.48 37.55
CA ASP A 17 -43.95 -6.18 37.56
C ASP A 17 -42.98 -5.03 37.87
N THR A 18 -42.60 -4.27 36.85
CA THR A 18 -43.06 -2.88 36.63
C THR A 18 -42.00 -1.93 36.03
N LYS A 19 -42.52 -1.05 35.16
CA LYS A 19 -42.04 0.28 34.74
C LYS A 19 -40.79 0.31 33.83
N GLY A 20 -40.82 0.84 32.62
CA GLY A 20 -41.74 1.79 31.99
C GLY A 20 -41.00 3.09 31.66
N LEU A 21 -41.35 3.66 30.50
CA LEU A 21 -41.08 5.02 29.99
C LEU A 21 -39.97 5.13 28.93
N ASP A 22 -40.44 5.17 27.68
CA ASP A 22 -40.40 6.32 26.77
C ASP A 22 -39.07 7.04 26.55
N GLY A 23 -38.68 7.14 25.28
CA GLY A 23 -37.64 8.06 24.87
C GLY A 23 -37.11 7.82 23.46
N GLN A 24 -38.00 7.75 22.47
CA GLN A 24 -37.61 7.90 21.07
C GLN A 24 -37.04 9.31 20.90
N SER A 25 -35.73 9.42 20.71
CA SER A 25 -35.09 10.67 20.28
C SER A 25 -34.21 10.37 19.08
N SER A 26 -34.62 10.89 17.93
CA SER A 26 -33.79 11.04 16.73
C SER A 26 -32.44 11.64 17.06
N PRO A 27 -31.46 11.41 16.18
CA PRO A 27 -30.89 12.57 15.52
C PRO A 27 -30.91 12.41 14.01
N ASP A 28 -31.66 13.32 13.41
CA ASP A 28 -31.50 13.78 12.06
C ASP A 28 -30.25 14.68 12.02
N ALA A 29 -29.23 14.25 11.28
CA ALA A 29 -28.13 15.08 10.79
C ALA A 29 -27.43 14.28 9.69
N ALA A 30 -28.08 14.21 8.54
CA ALA A 30 -27.44 13.84 7.29
C ALA A 30 -26.36 14.87 6.95
N VAL A 31 -25.12 14.60 7.36
CA VAL A 31 -23.95 15.18 6.72
C VAL A 31 -23.65 14.31 5.50
N THR A 32 -24.23 14.71 4.37
CA THR A 32 -23.87 14.18 3.06
C THR A 32 -22.47 14.70 2.71
N GLU A 33 -21.45 14.09 3.30
CA GLU A 33 -20.08 14.29 2.86
C GLU A 33 -19.88 13.43 1.61
N ALA A 34 -19.66 14.09 0.48
CA ALA A 34 -19.50 13.47 -0.82
C ALA A 34 -18.40 12.39 -0.76
N LEU A 35 -18.82 11.14 -0.94
CA LEU A 35 -17.91 10.02 -1.20
C LEU A 35 -17.04 10.40 -2.40
N PRO A 36 -15.71 10.22 -2.36
CA PRO A 36 -14.87 10.48 -3.52
C PRO A 36 -15.35 9.59 -4.67
N VAL A 37 -15.77 10.24 -5.75
CA VAL A 37 -16.19 9.63 -7.00
C VAL A 37 -15.07 8.71 -7.46
N ILE A 38 -15.30 7.41 -7.36
CA ILE A 38 -14.45 6.39 -7.96
C ILE A 38 -14.57 6.63 -9.47
N SER A 39 -13.48 7.10 -10.07
CA SER A 39 -13.39 7.28 -11.52
C SER A 39 -13.76 5.95 -12.21
N PRO A 40 -14.67 5.95 -13.20
CA PRO A 40 -15.07 4.73 -13.92
C PRO A 40 -13.96 4.19 -14.83
N SER A 41 -12.85 4.92 -14.99
CA SER A 41 -11.67 4.40 -15.67
C SER A 41 -10.97 3.39 -14.78
N GLY A 42 -11.04 2.10 -15.15
CA GLY A 42 -10.39 0.98 -14.46
C GLY A 42 -8.85 1.03 -14.39
N LEU A 43 -8.26 2.19 -14.65
CA LEU A 43 -6.84 2.48 -14.53
C LEU A 43 -6.51 2.82 -13.07
N PRO A 44 -5.35 2.38 -12.55
CA PRO A 44 -4.92 2.74 -11.21
C PRO A 44 -4.63 4.25 -11.13
N PRO A 45 -4.87 4.89 -9.97
CA PRO A 45 -4.84 6.35 -9.80
C PRO A 45 -3.43 7.01 -9.83
N THR A 46 -2.50 6.47 -10.60
CA THR A 46 -1.19 7.11 -10.87
C THR A 46 -0.80 7.02 -12.36
N ALA A 47 -1.58 6.33 -13.19
CA ALA A 47 -1.38 6.39 -14.64
C ALA A 47 -2.05 7.66 -15.17
N VAL A 48 -1.30 8.77 -15.17
CA VAL A 48 -1.65 9.91 -16.04
C VAL A 48 -1.38 9.45 -17.47
N LEU A 49 -2.36 8.80 -18.07
CA LEU A 49 -2.37 8.63 -19.52
C LEU A 49 -2.69 9.99 -20.13
N PRO A 50 -2.05 10.38 -21.26
CA PRO A 50 -2.43 11.58 -21.97
C PRO A 50 -3.91 11.50 -22.33
N VAL A 51 -4.65 12.55 -21.99
CA VAL A 51 -6.03 12.74 -22.43
C VAL A 51 -5.97 12.86 -23.94
N ILE A 52 -6.42 11.82 -24.66
CA ILE A 52 -6.78 11.97 -26.06
C ILE A 52 -8.04 12.83 -26.03
N GLU A 53 -7.88 14.12 -26.32
CA GLU A 53 -9.02 15.00 -26.56
C GLU A 53 -9.73 14.45 -27.79
N ASP A 54 -10.93 13.90 -27.57
CA ASP A 54 -11.87 13.49 -28.61
C ASP A 54 -12.39 14.78 -29.26
N ASP A 55 -11.60 15.32 -30.19
CA ASP A 55 -12.07 16.34 -31.12
C ASP A 55 -13.11 15.68 -32.01
N GLY A 56 -14.36 15.74 -31.55
CA GLY A 56 -15.53 15.27 -32.27
C GLY A 56 -15.68 16.02 -33.59
N VAL A 57 -15.07 15.47 -34.63
CA VAL A 57 -15.40 15.82 -36.01
C VAL A 57 -16.53 14.89 -36.44
N GLU A 58 -17.77 15.35 -36.33
CA GLU A 58 -18.86 14.77 -37.11
C GLU A 58 -18.57 15.06 -38.59
N GLU A 59 -17.96 14.11 -39.29
CA GLU A 59 -17.83 14.19 -40.75
C GLU A 59 -19.17 13.83 -41.39
N ASP A 60 -19.84 14.87 -41.91
CA ASP A 60 -20.90 14.75 -42.91
C ASP A 60 -20.32 14.01 -44.13
N LEU A 61 -20.63 12.72 -44.23
CA LEU A 61 -20.26 11.89 -45.38
C LEU A 61 -21.13 12.27 -46.58
N ASP A 62 -20.67 13.23 -47.38
CA ASP A 62 -21.20 13.50 -48.71
C ASP A 62 -20.79 12.37 -49.69
N ASP A 63 -21.80 11.83 -50.40
CA ASP A 63 -21.79 10.58 -51.17
C ASP A 63 -21.17 10.72 -52.59
N ASP A 64 -20.13 11.53 -52.75
CA ASP A 64 -19.42 11.77 -54.03
C ASP A 64 -17.92 11.40 -53.94
N TYR A 65 -17.61 10.24 -53.37
CA TYR A 65 -16.24 9.70 -53.34
C TYR A 65 -15.82 9.19 -54.74
N ASP A 66 -15.11 10.02 -55.50
CA ASP A 66 -14.38 9.62 -56.71
C ASP A 66 -12.97 9.11 -56.32
N PRO A 67 -12.67 7.81 -56.49
CA PRO A 67 -11.37 7.25 -56.12
C PRO A 67 -10.18 7.75 -56.96
N GLU A 68 -10.41 8.53 -58.03
CA GLU A 68 -9.34 9.14 -58.84
C GLU A 68 -8.95 10.56 -58.37
N ASP A 69 -9.68 11.16 -57.43
CA ASP A 69 -9.47 12.55 -56.96
C ASP A 69 -8.75 12.62 -55.60
N VAL A 70 -8.01 11.57 -55.23
CA VAL A 70 -7.12 11.59 -54.07
C VAL A 70 -5.88 12.42 -54.45
N PRO A 71 -5.64 13.59 -53.84
CA PRO A 71 -4.40 14.32 -54.08
C PRO A 71 -3.24 13.42 -53.64
N ASP A 72 -2.29 13.16 -54.54
CA ASP A 72 -1.08 12.35 -54.31
C ASP A 72 -0.09 13.02 -53.32
N ASP A 73 -0.57 14.00 -52.57
CA ASP A 73 0.22 14.84 -51.68
C ASP A 73 -0.62 15.24 -50.46
N PHE A 74 -0.90 14.26 -49.60
CA PHE A 74 -0.94 14.55 -48.16
C PHE A 74 0.51 14.73 -47.68
N GLY A 75 1.18 15.73 -48.26
CA GLY A 75 2.40 16.30 -47.74
C GLY A 75 2.04 16.95 -46.42
N TYR A 76 2.11 16.16 -45.33
CA TYR A 76 2.45 16.72 -44.05
C TYR A 76 3.78 17.46 -44.27
N ASP A 77 3.70 18.77 -44.51
CA ASP A 77 4.79 19.71 -44.24
C ASP A 77 5.02 19.64 -42.73
N ALA A 78 5.64 18.54 -42.29
CA ALA A 78 6.19 18.39 -40.97
C ALA A 78 7.34 19.40 -40.93
N ASP A 79 7.06 20.57 -40.36
CA ASP A 79 8.07 21.55 -40.03
C ASP A 79 9.20 20.84 -39.29
N PRO A 80 10.40 20.69 -39.89
CA PRO A 80 11.49 19.94 -39.27
C PRO A 80 12.05 20.63 -38.02
N ASP A 81 11.64 21.87 -37.76
CA ASP A 81 11.99 22.67 -36.60
C ASP A 81 10.82 22.80 -35.59
N ALA A 82 9.69 22.12 -35.79
CA ALA A 82 8.70 21.96 -34.73
C ALA A 82 9.33 21.11 -33.63
N GLU A 83 9.79 21.77 -32.56
CA GLU A 83 10.19 21.10 -31.31
C GLU A 83 9.05 20.17 -30.91
N ASP A 84 9.28 18.86 -31.04
CA ASP A 84 8.39 17.81 -30.54
C ASP A 84 8.12 18.18 -29.08
N PRO A 85 6.87 18.54 -28.69
CA PRO A 85 6.59 18.88 -27.32
C PRO A 85 6.95 17.63 -26.52
N GLU A 86 8.09 17.66 -25.83
CA GLU A 86 8.61 16.53 -25.05
C GLU A 86 7.43 15.93 -24.30
N LEU A 87 6.90 14.81 -24.83
CA LEU A 87 5.80 14.12 -24.20
C LEU A 87 6.33 13.80 -22.82
N ASP A 88 5.68 14.35 -21.78
CA ASP A 88 6.06 14.17 -20.38
C ASP A 88 5.86 12.70 -20.01
N THR A 89 6.79 11.86 -20.47
CA THR A 89 6.77 10.43 -20.23
C THR A 89 7.18 10.23 -18.78
N PRO A 90 6.36 9.50 -18.00
CA PRO A 90 6.67 9.30 -16.60
C PRO A 90 8.00 8.58 -16.47
N ASP A 91 8.83 9.01 -15.50
CA ASP A 91 10.09 8.33 -15.23
C ASP A 91 9.88 6.82 -14.96
N PRO A 92 10.82 5.98 -15.40
CA PRO A 92 10.73 4.54 -15.14
C PRO A 92 10.72 4.27 -13.63
N PRO A 93 9.90 3.31 -13.15
CA PRO A 93 9.76 3.05 -11.73
C PRO A 93 11.07 2.57 -11.11
N THR A 94 11.52 3.25 -10.04
CA THR A 94 12.75 2.91 -9.33
C THR A 94 12.52 1.89 -8.22
N ALA A 95 13.52 1.05 -7.94
CA ALA A 95 13.45 0.08 -6.85
C ALA A 95 13.27 0.78 -5.48
N ILE A 96 12.27 0.33 -4.72
CA ILE A 96 11.99 0.84 -3.36
C ILE A 96 12.76 -0.01 -2.35
N HIS A 97 13.55 0.63 -1.49
CA HIS A 97 14.19 0.00 -0.34
C HIS A 97 13.66 0.61 0.96
N TRP A 98 12.68 -0.06 1.58
CA TRP A 98 11.92 0.47 2.72
C TRP A 98 12.79 0.94 3.90
N ASP A 99 13.89 0.27 4.21
CA ASP A 99 14.74 0.64 5.36
C ASP A 99 15.56 1.91 5.11
N LEU A 100 15.73 2.31 3.85
CA LEU A 100 16.53 3.49 3.47
C LEU A 100 15.67 4.72 3.18
N LEU A 101 14.34 4.58 3.20
CA LEU A 101 13.44 5.70 2.95
C LEU A 101 13.51 6.73 4.06
N THR A 102 13.59 8.00 3.65
CA THR A 102 13.34 9.14 4.55
C THR A 102 11.89 9.08 5.06
N PRO A 103 11.58 9.73 6.20
CA PRO A 103 10.21 9.80 6.70
C PRO A 103 9.23 10.35 5.67
N GLU A 104 9.67 11.32 4.86
CA GLU A 104 8.85 11.96 3.84
C GLU A 104 8.61 11.03 2.64
N ALA A 105 9.65 10.35 2.15
CA ALA A 105 9.53 9.37 1.08
C ALA A 105 8.67 8.17 1.51
N ALA A 106 8.89 7.65 2.72
CA ALA A 106 8.10 6.54 3.27
C ALA A 106 6.60 6.88 3.31
N ALA A 107 6.22 8.12 3.66
CA ALA A 107 4.82 8.53 3.67
C ALA A 107 4.16 8.45 2.28
N VAL A 108 4.89 8.87 1.25
CA VAL A 108 4.43 8.79 -0.15
C VAL A 108 4.29 7.34 -0.58
N GLU A 109 5.32 6.52 -0.36
CA GLU A 109 5.33 5.12 -0.77
C GLU A 109 4.25 4.30 -0.05
N TRP A 110 4.06 4.51 1.26
CA TRP A 110 2.98 3.87 2.00
C TRP A 110 1.61 4.21 1.42
N THR A 111 1.39 5.47 1.05
CA THR A 111 0.12 5.94 0.50
C THR A 111 -0.12 5.37 -0.89
N ALA A 112 0.89 5.45 -1.77
CA ALA A 112 0.82 4.92 -3.13
C ALA A 112 0.54 3.41 -3.11
N LEU A 113 1.28 2.65 -2.30
CA LEU A 113 1.07 1.22 -2.16
C LEU A 113 -0.31 0.89 -1.60
N ASN A 114 -0.80 1.63 -0.60
CA ASN A 114 -2.12 1.40 -0.04
C ASN A 114 -3.25 1.58 -1.06
N ILE A 115 -3.17 2.66 -1.84
CA ILE A 115 -4.12 2.95 -2.91
C ILE A 115 -4.09 1.85 -3.98
N TRP A 116 -2.88 1.46 -4.41
CA TRP A 116 -2.72 0.40 -5.40
C TRP A 116 -3.22 -0.96 -4.91
N VAL A 117 -2.95 -1.35 -3.66
CA VAL A 117 -3.47 -2.60 -3.07
C VAL A 117 -5.00 -2.56 -3.00
N HIS A 118 -5.61 -1.42 -2.69
CA HIS A 118 -7.06 -1.26 -2.73
C HIS A 118 -7.64 -1.48 -4.12
N TRP A 119 -7.02 -0.90 -5.14
CA TRP A 119 -7.38 -1.14 -6.55
C TRP A 119 -7.23 -2.63 -6.88
N LEU A 120 -6.05 -3.22 -6.64
CA LEU A 120 -5.74 -4.61 -6.96
C LEU A 120 -6.75 -5.59 -6.35
N ARG A 121 -7.08 -5.38 -5.07
CA ARG A 121 -8.07 -6.21 -4.36
C ARG A 121 -9.44 -6.16 -5.04
N LYS A 122 -9.90 -4.96 -5.40
CA LYS A 122 -11.22 -4.77 -6.04
C LYS A 122 -11.23 -5.32 -7.46
N THR A 123 -10.20 -5.02 -8.24
CA THR A 123 -10.08 -5.42 -9.66
C THR A 123 -10.00 -6.94 -9.83
N TYR A 124 -9.25 -7.63 -8.97
CA TYR A 124 -9.05 -9.09 -9.08
C TYR A 124 -9.86 -9.91 -8.06
N ALA A 125 -10.82 -9.29 -7.36
CA ALA A 125 -11.61 -9.91 -6.29
C ALA A 125 -10.75 -10.71 -5.29
N VAL A 126 -9.66 -10.09 -4.82
CA VAL A 126 -8.64 -10.77 -4.02
C VAL A 126 -9.18 -11.11 -2.63
N GLN A 127 -9.00 -12.38 -2.24
CA GLN A 127 -9.41 -12.90 -0.94
C GLN A 127 -8.39 -12.56 0.15
N ALA A 128 -8.84 -12.54 1.41
CA ALA A 128 -7.98 -12.31 2.57
C ALA A 128 -6.86 -13.36 2.74
N SER A 129 -7.02 -14.55 2.14
CA SER A 129 -5.99 -15.59 2.10
C SER A 129 -4.82 -15.30 1.16
N ILE A 130 -4.92 -14.23 0.35
CA ILE A 130 -3.87 -13.78 -0.57
C ILE A 130 -3.37 -12.40 -0.14
N ILE A 131 -4.29 -11.45 0.12
CA ILE A 131 -3.95 -10.14 0.67
C ILE A 131 -4.85 -9.88 1.89
N PRO A 132 -4.32 -9.99 3.11
CA PRO A 132 -5.07 -9.85 4.36
C PRO A 132 -5.31 -8.36 4.67
N PRO A 133 -6.30 -8.00 5.52
CA PRO A 133 -6.58 -6.61 5.83
C PRO A 133 -5.39 -5.85 6.43
N TYR A 134 -4.63 -6.51 7.31
CA TYR A 134 -3.45 -5.95 7.98
C TYR A 134 -2.14 -6.31 7.26
N TRP A 135 -2.14 -6.46 5.93
CA TRP A 135 -0.93 -6.75 5.15
C TRP A 135 0.26 -5.83 5.47
N HIS A 136 0.00 -4.59 5.88
CA HIS A 136 1.02 -3.58 6.19
C HIS A 136 1.77 -3.84 7.51
N THR A 137 1.31 -4.75 8.36
CA THR A 137 2.04 -5.15 9.59
C THR A 137 3.12 -6.19 9.31
N HIS A 138 3.09 -6.82 8.13
CA HIS A 138 3.98 -7.91 7.74
C HIS A 138 4.98 -7.45 6.70
N THR A 139 6.23 -7.26 7.12
CA THR A 139 7.30 -6.76 6.28
C THR A 139 7.48 -7.60 5.01
N GLU A 140 7.45 -8.94 5.12
CA GLU A 140 7.55 -9.86 3.98
C GLU A 140 6.44 -9.68 2.94
N ILE A 141 5.21 -9.35 3.36
CA ILE A 141 4.10 -9.06 2.46
C ILE A 141 4.27 -7.67 1.84
N VAL A 142 4.72 -6.69 2.63
CA VAL A 142 5.01 -5.32 2.15
C VAL A 142 6.06 -5.35 1.04
N TRP A 143 7.17 -6.08 1.21
CA TRP A 143 8.21 -6.21 0.19
C TRP A 143 7.69 -6.84 -1.10
N GLU A 144 6.96 -7.96 -1.01
CA GLU A 144 6.39 -8.63 -2.20
C GLU A 144 5.39 -7.71 -2.92
N LEU A 145 4.48 -7.05 -2.19
CA LEU A 145 3.50 -6.13 -2.78
C LEU A 145 4.15 -4.90 -3.41
N SER A 146 5.23 -4.38 -2.81
CA SER A 146 5.99 -3.25 -3.38
C SER A 146 6.66 -3.63 -4.69
N ALA A 147 7.29 -4.80 -4.75
CA ALA A 147 7.90 -5.31 -5.98
C ALA A 147 6.86 -5.52 -7.08
N LEU A 148 5.69 -6.07 -6.73
CA LEU A 148 4.59 -6.25 -7.68
C LEU A 148 4.01 -4.91 -8.17
N HIS A 149 3.92 -3.90 -7.30
CA HIS A 149 3.50 -2.56 -7.69
C HIS A 149 4.45 -1.95 -8.72
N LEU A 150 5.76 -2.00 -8.47
CA LEU A 150 6.76 -1.51 -9.41
C LEU A 150 6.74 -2.30 -10.72
N PHE A 151 6.55 -3.62 -10.66
CA PHE A 151 6.45 -4.45 -11.85
C PHE A 151 5.19 -4.14 -12.66
N PHE A 152 4.08 -3.85 -11.98
CA PHE A 152 2.86 -3.37 -12.63
C PHE A 152 3.13 -2.05 -13.38
N LEU A 153 3.71 -1.05 -12.72
CA LEU A 153 4.05 0.23 -13.37
C LEU A 153 5.00 0.03 -14.56
N HIS A 154 5.99 -0.86 -14.41
CA HIS A 154 6.90 -1.21 -15.49
C HIS A 154 6.18 -1.80 -16.70
N CYS A 155 5.21 -2.71 -16.49
CA CYS A 155 4.47 -3.37 -17.57
C CYS A 155 3.53 -2.43 -18.35
N TYR A 156 3.17 -1.28 -17.79
CA TYR A 156 2.25 -0.31 -18.41
C TYR A 156 2.94 1.03 -18.73
N HIS A 157 4.27 1.08 -18.66
CA HIS A 157 5.04 2.26 -19.02
C HIS A 157 4.92 2.54 -20.54
N PRO A 158 4.82 3.80 -20.99
CA PRO A 158 4.63 4.15 -22.41
C PRO A 158 5.68 3.54 -23.35
N ASP A 159 6.94 3.49 -22.92
CA ASP A 159 8.04 2.90 -23.70
C ASP A 159 8.00 1.36 -23.82
N LYS A 160 7.00 0.68 -23.26
CA LYS A 160 6.89 -0.78 -23.37
C LYS A 160 6.13 -1.20 -24.61
N ASP A 161 6.53 -2.36 -25.12
CA ASP A 161 5.77 -3.03 -26.16
C ASP A 161 4.40 -3.50 -25.64
N GLY A 162 3.52 -3.85 -26.58
CA GLY A 162 2.17 -4.34 -26.27
C GLY A 162 2.14 -5.67 -25.49
N ALA A 163 3.29 -6.30 -25.21
CA ALA A 163 3.35 -7.53 -24.42
C ALA A 163 3.42 -7.25 -22.90
N GLY A 164 3.63 -6.00 -22.48
CA GLY A 164 3.63 -5.59 -21.07
C GLY A 164 2.41 -6.09 -20.27
N PRO A 165 1.17 -5.83 -20.71
CA PRO A 165 -0.04 -6.25 -19.99
C PRO A 165 -0.17 -7.77 -19.79
N ILE A 166 0.16 -8.59 -20.80
CA ILE A 166 0.11 -10.05 -20.66
C ILE A 166 1.21 -10.55 -19.71
N THR A 167 2.37 -9.90 -19.73
CA THR A 167 3.49 -10.20 -18.82
C THR A 167 3.08 -9.96 -17.37
N TRP A 168 2.38 -8.85 -17.09
CA TRP A 168 1.78 -8.60 -15.77
C TRP A 168 0.82 -9.72 -15.36
N CYS A 169 -0.10 -10.14 -16.23
CA CYS A 169 -1.06 -11.20 -15.92
C CYS A 169 -0.39 -12.53 -15.53
N VAL A 170 0.69 -12.90 -16.22
CA VAL A 170 1.48 -14.11 -15.89
C VAL A 170 2.18 -13.95 -14.54
N ALA A 171 2.83 -12.81 -14.29
CA ALA A 171 3.52 -12.55 -13.02
C ALA A 171 2.54 -12.53 -11.85
N TRP A 172 1.38 -11.90 -12.01
CA TRP A 172 0.32 -11.85 -11.00
C TRP A 172 -0.22 -13.25 -10.67
N ALA A 173 -0.39 -14.11 -11.67
CA ALA A 173 -0.81 -15.50 -11.43
C ALA A 173 0.20 -16.25 -10.54
N ALA A 174 1.50 -16.11 -10.80
CA ALA A 174 2.55 -16.71 -9.99
C ALA A 174 2.63 -16.10 -8.58
N ALA A 175 2.48 -14.77 -8.47
CA ALA A 175 2.54 -14.04 -7.21
C ALA A 175 1.46 -14.47 -6.22
N ARG A 176 0.24 -14.78 -6.69
CA ARG A 176 -0.84 -15.26 -5.82
C ARG A 176 -0.51 -16.56 -5.09
N VAL A 177 0.36 -17.40 -5.64
CA VAL A 177 0.82 -18.63 -4.96
C VAL A 177 1.76 -18.26 -3.80
N ARG A 178 2.77 -17.42 -4.07
CA ARG A 178 3.72 -16.94 -3.06
C ARG A 178 3.03 -16.15 -1.94
N LEU A 179 2.14 -15.23 -2.30
CA LEU A 179 1.39 -14.43 -1.32
C LEU A 179 0.57 -15.30 -0.36
N ARG A 180 -0.06 -16.38 -0.85
CA ARG A 180 -0.80 -17.31 0.02
C ARG A 180 0.12 -18.00 1.04
N GLU A 181 1.33 -18.36 0.62
CA GLU A 181 2.35 -18.92 1.52
C GLU A 181 2.79 -17.89 2.56
N LEU A 182 3.11 -16.67 2.13
CA LEU A 182 3.49 -15.58 3.04
C LEU A 182 2.40 -15.25 4.06
N VAL A 183 1.13 -15.17 3.64
CA VAL A 183 -0.01 -14.97 4.55
C VAL A 183 -0.15 -16.11 5.56
N THR A 184 0.12 -17.34 5.13
CA THR A 184 0.09 -18.50 6.02
C THR A 184 1.19 -18.42 7.08
N ILE A 185 2.40 -18.02 6.69
CA ILE A 185 3.56 -17.84 7.58
C ILE A 185 3.29 -16.68 8.57
N ALA A 186 2.84 -15.54 8.05
CA ALA A 186 2.41 -14.38 8.83
C ALA A 186 1.35 -14.74 9.87
N GLY A 187 0.41 -15.63 9.51
CA GLY A 187 -0.66 -16.10 10.40
C GLY A 187 -1.82 -15.13 10.56
N THR A 188 -1.89 -14.14 9.68
CA THR A 188 -2.92 -13.11 9.63
C THR A 188 -4.19 -13.62 8.95
N ARG A 189 -5.34 -13.10 9.38
CA ARG A 189 -6.68 -13.54 8.95
C ARG A 189 -7.57 -12.34 8.64
N LEU A 190 -8.82 -12.60 8.29
CA LEU A 190 -9.79 -11.55 7.99
C LEU A 190 -10.16 -10.72 9.23
N ASP A 191 -10.27 -11.36 10.38
CA ASP A 191 -10.84 -10.81 11.62
C ASP A 191 -9.79 -10.57 12.73
N ARG A 192 -8.56 -11.03 12.53
CA ARG A 192 -7.49 -10.93 13.51
C ARG A 192 -6.12 -11.05 12.88
N ASP A 193 -5.13 -10.53 13.59
CA ASP A 193 -3.75 -10.46 13.17
C ASP A 193 -2.79 -10.84 14.30
N ARG A 194 -1.58 -11.29 13.97
CA ARG A 194 -0.49 -11.47 14.94
C ARG A 194 0.85 -11.17 14.26
N PRO A 195 1.90 -10.78 14.98
CA PRO A 195 3.23 -10.64 14.39
C PRO A 195 3.71 -11.95 13.73
N THR A 196 4.49 -11.80 12.66
CA THR A 196 5.10 -12.94 11.98
C THR A 196 6.09 -13.64 12.92
N ARG A 197 5.88 -14.93 13.16
CA ARG A 197 6.73 -15.73 14.04
C ARG A 197 8.12 -15.88 13.43
N ARG A 198 9.14 -15.62 14.25
CA ARG A 198 10.54 -15.84 13.89
C ARG A 198 11.03 -17.12 14.53
N THR A 199 11.66 -17.98 13.74
CA THR A 199 12.39 -19.12 14.27
C THR A 199 13.69 -18.63 14.86
N TYR A 200 13.93 -18.94 16.14
CA TYR A 200 15.18 -18.62 16.82
C TYR A 200 16.25 -19.67 16.51
N TRP A 201 17.46 -19.20 16.21
CA TRP A 201 18.61 -20.06 15.99
C TRP A 201 19.29 -20.42 17.33
N PRO A 202 20.07 -21.51 17.39
CA PRO A 202 20.82 -21.86 18.59
C PRO A 202 21.72 -20.71 19.06
N GLY A 203 21.50 -20.24 20.30
CA GLY A 203 22.23 -19.11 20.90
C GLY A 203 21.49 -17.77 20.83
N GLU A 204 20.36 -17.69 20.14
CA GLU A 204 19.49 -16.52 20.16
C GLU A 204 18.52 -16.59 21.35
N GLU A 205 18.25 -15.43 21.96
CA GLU A 205 17.18 -15.33 22.94
C GLU A 205 15.83 -15.42 22.23
N ALA A 206 14.91 -16.20 22.82
CA ALA A 206 13.53 -16.23 22.35
C ALA A 206 12.90 -14.84 22.54
N GLY A 207 12.50 -14.23 21.43
CA GLY A 207 11.76 -12.98 21.41
C GLY A 207 10.27 -13.16 21.74
N ASP A 208 9.62 -12.03 21.96
CA ASP A 208 8.17 -11.95 22.11
C ASP A 208 7.49 -12.20 20.76
N GLU A 209 6.67 -13.25 20.68
CA GLU A 209 5.92 -13.59 19.47
C GLU A 209 4.66 -12.72 19.27
N GLY A 210 4.31 -11.90 20.27
CA GLY A 210 3.15 -11.04 20.27
C GLY A 210 1.83 -11.79 20.35
N GLU A 211 0.81 -11.10 20.87
CA GLU A 211 -0.55 -11.65 20.99
C GLU A 211 -1.35 -11.46 19.69
N GLU A 212 -2.39 -12.28 19.53
CA GLU A 212 -3.35 -12.15 18.44
C GLU A 212 -4.33 -11.01 18.74
N VAL A 213 -4.43 -10.04 17.83
CA VAL A 213 -5.22 -8.80 17.98
C VAL A 213 -6.39 -8.81 16.99
N PRO A 214 -7.62 -8.45 17.41
CA PRO A 214 -8.75 -8.36 16.50
C PRO A 214 -8.61 -7.19 15.51
N ILE A 215 -9.04 -7.43 14.27
CA ILE A 215 -9.11 -6.43 13.19
C ILE A 215 -10.49 -5.78 13.22
N THR A 216 -10.59 -4.57 13.78
CA THR A 216 -11.86 -3.83 13.90
C THR A 216 -12.02 -2.77 12.81
N ASN A 217 -10.97 -1.98 12.55
CA ASN A 217 -10.98 -0.95 11.52
C ASN A 217 -9.61 -0.88 10.84
N ARG A 218 -9.54 -1.48 9.65
CA ARG A 218 -8.33 -1.54 8.84
C ARG A 218 -7.78 -0.18 8.45
N GLU A 219 -8.65 0.76 8.10
CA GLU A 219 -8.20 2.07 7.60
C GLU A 219 -7.63 2.93 8.74
N ALA A 220 -8.29 2.91 9.91
CA ALA A 220 -7.76 3.57 11.10
C ALA A 220 -6.43 2.95 11.54
N HIS A 221 -6.33 1.62 11.50
CA HIS A 221 -5.09 0.91 11.85
C HIS A 221 -3.94 1.25 10.89
N PHE A 222 -4.19 1.27 9.57
CA PHE A 222 -3.19 1.65 8.57
C PHE A 222 -2.66 3.07 8.81
N LYS A 223 -3.55 4.05 9.04
CA LYS A 223 -3.15 5.44 9.34
C LYS A 223 -2.30 5.54 10.60
N ALA A 224 -2.69 4.82 11.67
CA ALA A 224 -1.93 4.78 12.90
C ALA A 224 -0.53 4.16 12.70
N TYR A 225 -0.46 3.06 11.95
CA TYR A 225 0.79 2.38 11.62
C TYR A 225 1.75 3.29 10.84
N VAL A 226 1.28 3.92 9.76
CA VAL A 226 2.10 4.83 8.94
C VAL A 226 2.58 6.02 9.76
N LYS A 227 1.73 6.59 10.61
CA LYS A 227 2.14 7.67 11.52
C LYS A 227 3.25 7.23 12.47
N ALA A 228 3.15 6.02 13.04
CA ALA A 228 4.15 5.47 13.93
C ALA A 228 5.48 5.19 13.20
N ASP A 229 5.44 4.62 12.00
CA ASP A 229 6.62 4.37 11.15
C ASP A 229 7.36 5.68 10.81
N ILE A 230 6.63 6.70 10.34
CA ILE A 230 7.21 8.03 10.04
C ILE A 230 7.88 8.63 11.27
N GLN A 231 7.24 8.52 12.44
CA GLN A 231 7.80 9.05 13.69
C GLN A 231 9.06 8.28 14.10
N ALA A 232 9.05 6.96 14.03
CA ALA A 232 10.22 6.13 14.33
C ALA A 232 11.41 6.46 13.42
N ARG A 233 11.16 6.72 12.13
CA ARG A 233 12.20 7.17 11.18
C ARG A 233 12.75 8.55 11.53
N ARG A 234 11.90 9.48 11.96
CA ARG A 234 12.34 10.82 12.42
C ARG A 234 13.27 10.70 13.62
N GLU A 235 12.89 9.90 14.60
CA GLU A 235 13.69 9.65 15.80
C GLU A 235 15.02 8.95 15.48
N ALA A 236 15.01 7.96 14.58
CA ALA A 236 16.21 7.29 14.12
C ALA A 236 17.18 8.25 13.40
N ARG A 237 16.65 9.19 12.60
CA ARG A 237 17.43 10.25 11.94
C ARG A 237 18.09 11.17 12.95
N VAL A 238 17.35 11.63 13.96
CA VAL A 238 17.89 12.46 15.06
C VAL A 238 18.98 11.71 15.80
N ARG A 239 18.73 10.47 16.21
CA ARG A 239 19.72 9.64 16.92
C ARG A 239 21.01 9.46 16.13
N THR A 240 20.89 9.19 14.83
CA THR A 240 22.06 9.06 13.94
C THR A 240 22.84 10.36 13.84
N GLN A 241 22.15 11.50 13.74
CA GLN A 241 22.77 12.81 13.70
C GLN A 241 23.52 13.12 15.02
N GLU A 242 22.91 12.84 16.17
CA GLU A 242 23.52 13.03 17.49
C GLU A 242 24.80 12.19 17.66
N VAL A 243 24.76 10.92 17.25
CA VAL A 243 25.94 10.03 17.28
C VAL A 243 27.04 10.58 16.38
N ARG A 244 26.70 11.04 15.17
CA ARG A 244 27.64 11.63 14.21
C ARG A 244 28.26 12.91 14.75
N GLU A 245 27.48 13.78 15.39
CA GLU A 245 27.97 15.00 16.02
C GLU A 245 28.86 14.73 17.23
N HIS A 246 28.50 13.74 18.06
CA HIS A 246 29.32 13.32 19.18
C HIS A 246 30.67 12.79 18.69
N ALA A 247 30.66 11.90 17.69
CA ALA A 247 31.88 11.42 17.05
C ALA A 247 32.72 12.56 16.44
N ALA A 248 32.09 13.55 15.80
CA ALA A 248 32.79 14.72 15.27
C ALA A 248 33.42 15.60 16.37
N ARG A 249 32.75 15.77 17.51
CA ARG A 249 33.29 16.49 18.68
C ARG A 249 34.48 15.75 19.28
N ASP A 250 34.43 14.43 19.39
CA ASP A 250 35.53 13.64 19.91
C ASP A 250 36.75 13.66 18.99
N LEU A 251 36.53 13.56 17.66
CA LEU A 251 37.59 13.75 16.67
C LEU A 251 38.20 15.15 16.74
N HIS A 252 37.40 16.19 16.99
CA HIS A 252 37.89 17.55 17.17
C HIS A 252 38.78 17.68 18.42
N LYS A 253 38.37 17.10 19.56
CA LYS A 253 39.18 17.09 20.81
C LYS A 253 40.51 16.36 20.63
N VAL A 254 40.50 15.21 19.95
CA VAL A 254 41.72 14.46 19.64
C VAL A 254 42.67 15.27 18.76
N ARG A 255 42.14 15.99 17.75
CA ARG A 255 42.94 16.83 16.84
C ARG A 255 43.47 18.11 17.50
N SER A 256 42.73 18.67 18.45
CA SER A 256 43.11 19.92 19.14
C SER A 256 44.13 19.71 20.27
N GLY A 257 44.54 18.48 20.58
CA GLY A 257 45.63 18.20 21.52
C GLY A 257 45.30 18.41 23.01
N GLU A 258 44.03 18.61 23.37
CA GLU A 258 43.60 18.88 24.75
C GLU A 258 43.62 17.63 25.67
N GLY A 259 44.10 16.48 25.19
CA GLY A 259 44.21 15.23 25.95
C GLY A 259 45.61 14.89 26.50
N GLY A 260 46.61 15.76 26.30
CA GLY A 260 48.01 15.46 26.63
C GLY A 260 48.63 16.41 27.64
N SER A 261 48.15 16.44 28.89
CA SER A 261 48.93 17.00 30.00
C SER A 261 48.62 16.30 31.32
N HIS A 262 49.67 16.02 32.09
CA HIS A 262 49.75 15.30 33.38
C HIS A 262 49.73 13.76 33.25
N SER A 263 50.72 12.99 33.71
CA SER A 263 51.72 13.24 34.73
C SER A 263 52.91 12.30 34.51
N SER A 264 54.12 12.85 34.48
CA SER A 264 55.36 12.11 34.76
C SER A 264 56.26 13.08 35.50
N ASP A 265 55.86 13.37 36.73
CA ASP A 265 56.71 13.91 37.78
C ASP A 265 56.55 12.97 38.97
N GLU A 266 57.62 12.24 39.26
CA GLU A 266 58.20 11.98 40.58
C GLU A 266 58.90 10.61 40.66
N LEU A 267 60.24 10.73 40.74
CA LEU A 267 61.20 9.93 41.51
C LEU A 267 61.63 8.55 41.01
#